data_AF-A0AAW0B2G7-F1
#
_entry.id   AF-A0AAW0B2G7-F1
#
_cell.length_a   1.000
_cell.length_b   1.000
_cell.length_c   1.000
_cell.angle_alpha   90.00
_cell.angle_beta   90.00
_cell.angle_gamma   90.00
#
_symmetry.space_group_name_H-M   'P 1'
#
loop_
_entity.id
_entity.type
_entity.pdbx_description
1 polymer ?
#
loop_
_entity_poly.entity_id
_entity_poly.type
_entity_poly.pdbx_seq_one_letter_code
_entity_poly.pdbx_strand_id
1 'polypeptide(L)'
;MSNKIQRKKARRKGFQRFTKLFAGNTSEAAALRLEFEDPASPDQTSSLFAPTVLRFTRKAYPTSPPAHRIISDYLSWFNKLPARERPAAISESIANRQRAASSRAWQRYNIVKDVLLNPDDPLTIRRAREIYSSISTYVATSYIKENEYPKRHRWIYDSKSAGRKWRQHITKGDLPDKRNKRKPMHFVKEKELRFDVKPEESAKFVDGDGNLVMLVIRNFCLSEELLKWADDVANRNVGDRKSIRLEDAGSIVMAGWSAGARSAPQFHWVRNLLKKTAETEAHKLAREGASAFALMWNMCRGILPAVVIEDIERFIETSGIHRMDVGEDGSGPTGQYTVPIDGGWATFRNAAMAPPCGVFARNYARQVESTACVH
;
A
#
# COMPACT_ATOMS: atom_id res chain seq x y z
N MET A 1 31.80 -17.36 -37.48
CA MET A 1 31.95 -18.24 -36.28
C MET A 1 33.16 -17.91 -35.40
N SER A 2 34.32 -17.53 -35.95
CA SER A 2 35.58 -17.29 -35.22
C SER A 2 35.50 -16.28 -34.05
N ASN A 3 34.79 -15.15 -34.25
CA ASN A 3 34.69 -14.08 -33.25
C ASN A 3 33.91 -14.47 -31.97
N LYS A 4 32.91 -15.36 -32.09
CA LYS A 4 32.09 -15.85 -30.96
C LYS A 4 32.90 -16.81 -30.06
N ILE A 5 33.77 -17.61 -30.67
CA ILE A 5 34.64 -18.58 -29.98
C ILE A 5 35.78 -17.83 -29.27
N GLN A 6 36.38 -16.83 -29.92
CA GLN A 6 37.40 -15.98 -29.30
C GLN A 6 36.85 -15.20 -28.11
N ARG A 7 35.64 -14.62 -28.21
CA ARG A 7 34.97 -13.97 -27.07
C ARG A 7 34.71 -14.94 -25.92
N LYS A 8 34.30 -16.19 -26.20
CA LYS A 8 34.14 -17.24 -25.16
C LYS A 8 35.47 -17.59 -24.48
N LYS A 9 36.56 -17.74 -25.25
CA LYS A 9 37.91 -18.04 -24.71
C LYS A 9 38.46 -16.88 -23.87
N ALA A 10 38.36 -15.64 -24.34
CA ALA A 10 38.77 -14.45 -23.60
C ALA A 10 37.96 -14.29 -22.30
N ARG A 11 36.64 -14.54 -22.37
CA ARG A 11 35.78 -14.56 -21.18
C ARG A 11 36.20 -15.61 -20.16
N ARG A 12 36.52 -16.83 -20.60
CA ARG A 12 36.98 -17.93 -19.73
C ARG A 12 38.33 -17.61 -19.08
N LYS A 13 39.27 -17.00 -19.80
CA LYS A 13 40.57 -16.58 -19.26
C LYS A 13 40.45 -15.44 -18.24
N GLY A 14 39.67 -14.40 -18.56
CA GLY A 14 39.38 -13.33 -17.61
C GLY A 14 38.72 -13.90 -16.34
N PHE A 15 37.80 -14.85 -16.51
CA PHE A 15 37.10 -15.48 -15.40
C PHE A 15 38.06 -16.28 -14.48
N GLN A 16 38.97 -17.08 -15.03
CA GLN A 16 39.99 -17.80 -14.26
C GLN A 16 40.96 -16.88 -13.52
N ARG A 17 41.23 -15.68 -14.06
CA ARG A 17 42.07 -14.67 -13.41
C ARG A 17 41.36 -14.01 -12.25
N PHE A 18 40.07 -13.71 -12.41
CA PHE A 18 39.21 -13.22 -11.33
C PHE A 18 39.22 -14.20 -10.15
N THR A 19 39.02 -15.50 -10.40
CA THR A 19 38.94 -16.51 -9.33
C THR A 19 40.24 -16.67 -8.56
N LYS A 20 41.39 -16.61 -9.23
CA LYS A 20 42.71 -16.71 -8.57
C LYS A 20 43.01 -15.48 -7.70
N LEU A 21 42.63 -14.29 -8.18
CA LEU A 21 42.78 -13.04 -7.43
C LEU A 21 41.88 -13.00 -6.20
N PHE A 22 40.67 -13.54 -6.32
CA PHE A 22 39.67 -13.55 -5.26
C PHE A 22 39.97 -14.57 -4.16
N ALA A 23 40.41 -15.79 -4.52
CA ALA A 23 40.74 -16.84 -3.56
C ALA A 23 41.96 -16.50 -2.67
N GLY A 24 42.83 -15.59 -3.12
CA GLY A 24 44.01 -15.16 -2.37
C GLY A 24 43.77 -14.05 -1.34
N ASN A 25 42.56 -13.49 -1.24
CA ASN A 25 42.29 -12.29 -0.43
C ASN A 25 41.23 -12.57 0.66
N THR A 26 41.68 -13.15 1.78
CA THR A 26 40.84 -13.61 2.89
C THR A 26 40.12 -12.50 3.66
N SER A 27 40.71 -11.29 3.73
CA SER A 27 40.08 -10.11 4.37
C SER A 27 38.90 -9.57 3.55
N GLU A 28 39.00 -9.60 2.21
CA GLU A 28 37.90 -9.19 1.31
C GLU A 28 36.80 -10.26 1.25
N ALA A 29 37.12 -11.56 1.46
CA ALA A 29 36.12 -12.61 1.66
C ALA A 29 35.28 -12.42 2.94
N ALA A 30 35.87 -11.86 4.01
CA ALA A 30 35.15 -11.48 5.22
C ALA A 30 34.28 -10.22 5.01
N ALA A 31 34.73 -9.25 4.21
CA ALA A 31 33.92 -8.10 3.83
C ALA A 31 32.68 -8.51 3.01
N LEU A 32 32.84 -9.47 2.09
CA LEU A 32 31.73 -10.04 1.33
C LEU A 32 30.76 -10.85 2.21
N ARG A 33 31.28 -11.56 3.23
CA ARG A 33 30.46 -12.27 4.22
C ARG A 33 29.48 -11.32 4.90
N LEU A 34 29.94 -10.14 5.36
CA LEU A 34 29.10 -9.09 5.95
C LEU A 34 28.03 -8.57 4.97
N GLU A 35 28.33 -8.47 3.69
CA GLU A 35 27.37 -8.01 2.67
C GLU A 35 26.34 -9.05 2.24
N PHE A 36 26.68 -10.33 2.36
CA PHE A 36 25.71 -11.41 2.16
C PHE A 36 24.83 -11.65 3.41
N GLU A 37 25.21 -11.09 4.55
CA GLU A 37 24.50 -11.18 5.84
C GLU A 37 23.44 -10.07 6.04
N ASP A 38 23.51 -8.92 5.32
CA ASP A 38 22.49 -7.85 5.38
C ASP A 38 21.55 -7.84 4.15
N PRO A 39 20.28 -8.25 4.31
CA PRO A 39 19.33 -8.38 3.21
C PRO A 39 18.37 -7.18 3.03
N ALA A 40 18.57 -6.05 3.72
CA ALA A 40 17.53 -5.02 3.94
C ALA A 40 17.21 -4.08 2.76
N SER A 41 18.01 -4.01 1.70
CA SER A 41 17.66 -3.23 0.50
C SER A 41 18.45 -3.66 -0.73
N PRO A 42 17.81 -4.12 -1.82
CA PRO A 42 18.49 -4.40 -3.09
C PRO A 42 19.23 -3.17 -3.66
N ASP A 43 18.79 -1.96 -3.29
CA ASP A 43 19.37 -0.71 -3.79
C ASP A 43 20.56 -0.22 -2.93
N GLN A 44 20.64 -0.62 -1.64
CA GLN A 44 21.80 -0.29 -0.79
C GLN A 44 22.90 -1.38 -0.76
N THR A 45 22.59 -2.62 -1.14
CA THR A 45 23.60 -3.72 -1.27
C THR A 45 24.64 -3.47 -2.38
N SER A 46 24.61 -2.31 -3.04
CA SER A 46 25.57 -1.90 -4.06
C SER A 46 26.77 -1.11 -3.52
N SER A 47 26.79 -0.64 -2.26
CA SER A 47 27.78 0.37 -1.86
C SER A 47 29.21 -0.18 -1.64
N LEU A 48 29.38 -1.46 -1.30
CA LEU A 48 30.70 -2.09 -1.07
C LEU A 48 30.95 -3.35 -1.93
N PHE A 49 29.87 -4.06 -2.32
CA PHE A 49 29.90 -5.31 -3.09
C PHE A 49 30.31 -5.02 -4.53
N ALA A 50 29.61 -4.06 -5.13
CA ALA A 50 29.88 -3.65 -6.49
C ALA A 50 31.31 -3.12 -6.60
N PRO A 51 31.84 -2.21 -5.76
CA PRO A 51 33.23 -1.77 -5.85
C PRO A 51 34.27 -2.88 -5.70
N THR A 52 34.12 -3.79 -4.73
CA THR A 52 35.09 -4.88 -4.47
C THR A 52 35.10 -5.89 -5.61
N VAL A 53 33.91 -6.34 -6.02
CA VAL A 53 33.76 -7.26 -7.16
C VAL A 53 34.10 -6.56 -8.48
N LEU A 54 33.81 -5.26 -8.64
CA LEU A 54 34.22 -4.43 -9.79
C LEU A 54 35.73 -4.24 -9.83
N ARG A 55 36.42 -4.13 -8.70
CA ARG A 55 37.89 -4.02 -8.62
C ARG A 55 38.56 -5.29 -9.14
N PHE A 56 38.07 -6.45 -8.73
CA PHE A 56 38.56 -7.72 -9.24
C PHE A 56 38.16 -7.97 -10.69
N THR A 57 36.93 -7.63 -11.08
CA THR A 57 36.50 -7.80 -12.48
C THR A 57 37.19 -6.83 -13.42
N ARG A 58 37.50 -5.59 -13.04
CA ARG A 58 38.35 -4.67 -13.85
C ARG A 58 39.77 -5.21 -14.03
N LYS A 59 40.35 -5.83 -13.00
CA LYS A 59 41.66 -6.51 -13.11
C LYS A 59 41.61 -7.76 -13.99
N ALA A 60 40.45 -8.41 -14.07
CA ALA A 60 40.24 -9.65 -14.81
C ALA A 60 39.72 -9.44 -16.25
N TYR A 61 39.01 -8.34 -16.50
CA TYR A 61 38.32 -8.00 -17.74
C TYR A 61 38.58 -6.53 -18.11
N PRO A 62 39.28 -6.26 -19.23
CA PRO A 62 39.57 -4.89 -19.68
C PRO A 62 38.33 -4.06 -20.06
N THR A 63 37.18 -4.70 -20.28
CA THR A 63 35.89 -4.06 -20.58
C THR A 63 34.85 -4.49 -19.54
N SER A 64 34.40 -3.56 -18.68
CA SER A 64 33.50 -3.87 -17.56
C SER A 64 32.12 -4.37 -18.04
N PRO A 65 31.62 -5.53 -17.56
CA PRO A 65 30.23 -5.92 -17.72
C PRO A 65 29.28 -5.07 -16.84
N PRO A 66 27.97 -5.03 -17.13
CA PRO A 66 26.98 -4.42 -16.23
C PRO A 66 26.95 -5.11 -14.86
N ALA A 67 26.88 -4.35 -13.77
CA ALA A 67 27.00 -4.84 -12.40
C ALA A 67 26.06 -6.02 -12.05
N HIS A 68 24.80 -5.99 -12.50
CA HIS A 68 23.82 -7.05 -12.24
C HIS A 68 24.21 -8.42 -12.85
N ARG A 69 24.93 -8.43 -13.98
CA ARG A 69 25.41 -9.68 -14.59
C ARG A 69 26.57 -10.29 -13.82
N ILE A 70 27.38 -9.46 -13.17
CA ILE A 70 28.58 -9.92 -12.45
C ILE A 70 28.18 -10.79 -11.25
N ILE A 71 27.14 -10.41 -10.52
CA ILE A 71 26.64 -11.17 -9.36
C ILE A 71 26.06 -12.51 -9.82
N SER A 72 25.21 -12.50 -10.85
CA SER A 72 24.58 -13.70 -11.39
C SER A 72 25.60 -14.69 -11.97
N ASP A 73 26.57 -14.19 -12.74
CA ASP A 73 27.65 -14.99 -13.33
C ASP A 73 28.57 -15.59 -12.25
N TYR A 74 28.88 -14.82 -11.20
CA TYR A 74 29.65 -15.30 -10.04
C TYR A 74 28.94 -16.44 -9.32
N LEU A 75 27.66 -16.26 -8.95
CA LEU A 75 26.86 -17.28 -8.30
C LEU A 75 26.71 -18.54 -9.17
N SER A 76 26.55 -18.38 -10.49
CA SER A 76 26.48 -19.49 -11.44
C SER A 76 27.75 -20.34 -11.45
N TRP A 77 28.94 -19.73 -11.37
CA TRP A 77 30.19 -20.46 -11.27
C TRP A 77 30.42 -21.06 -9.89
N PHE A 78 30.15 -20.31 -8.83
CA PHE A 78 30.32 -20.81 -7.46
C PHE A 78 29.54 -22.11 -7.26
N ASN A 79 28.31 -22.16 -7.79
CA ASN A 79 27.47 -23.36 -7.78
C ASN A 79 27.97 -24.50 -8.70
N LYS A 80 28.89 -24.22 -9.63
CA LYS A 80 29.55 -25.22 -10.50
C LYS A 80 30.86 -25.75 -9.93
N LEU A 81 31.42 -25.14 -8.89
CA LEU A 81 32.59 -25.69 -8.21
C LEU A 81 32.23 -26.99 -7.50
N PRO A 82 33.12 -28.00 -7.48
CA PRO A 82 33.00 -29.14 -6.57
C PRO A 82 32.85 -28.66 -5.12
N ALA A 83 32.00 -29.30 -4.32
CA ALA A 83 31.71 -28.87 -2.95
C ALA A 83 32.98 -28.69 -2.09
N ARG A 84 33.98 -29.56 -2.27
CA ARG A 84 35.29 -29.52 -1.59
C ARG A 84 36.16 -28.30 -1.93
N GLU A 85 35.87 -27.61 -3.03
CA GLU A 85 36.63 -26.44 -3.52
C GLU A 85 35.92 -25.11 -3.21
N ARG A 86 34.73 -25.17 -2.60
CA ARG A 86 33.98 -23.97 -2.21
C ARG A 86 34.46 -23.51 -0.84
N PRO A 87 34.88 -22.25 -0.68
CA PRO A 87 35.16 -21.69 0.65
C PRO A 87 33.93 -21.85 1.56
N ALA A 88 34.13 -22.44 2.74
CA ALA A 88 33.05 -22.74 3.68
C ALA A 88 32.26 -21.49 4.07
N ALA A 89 32.95 -20.38 4.38
CA ALA A 89 32.34 -19.11 4.74
C ALA A 89 31.43 -18.54 3.63
N ILE A 90 31.84 -18.61 2.37
CA ILE A 90 31.03 -18.12 1.24
C ILE A 90 29.85 -19.05 0.97
N SER A 91 30.05 -20.37 1.12
CA SER A 91 28.97 -21.36 0.99
C SER A 91 27.89 -21.14 2.07
N GLU A 92 28.32 -20.89 3.31
CA GLU A 92 27.44 -20.57 4.43
C GLU A 92 26.67 -19.27 4.20
N SER A 93 27.34 -18.19 3.76
CA SER A 93 26.69 -16.92 3.42
C SER A 93 25.68 -17.05 2.28
N ILE A 94 25.99 -17.81 1.23
CA ILE A 94 25.05 -18.06 0.12
C ILE A 94 23.86 -18.89 0.60
N ALA A 95 24.09 -19.93 1.42
CA ALA A 95 23.03 -20.73 2.01
C ALA A 95 22.15 -19.90 2.95
N ASN A 96 22.73 -19.01 3.76
CA ASN A 96 22.02 -18.06 4.61
C ASN A 96 21.15 -17.11 3.79
N ARG A 97 21.70 -16.54 2.71
CA ARG A 97 20.95 -15.69 1.79
C ARG A 97 19.82 -16.43 1.08
N GLN A 98 20.03 -17.67 0.65
CA GLN A 98 18.99 -18.49 0.06
C GLN A 98 17.90 -18.84 1.07
N ARG A 99 18.27 -19.23 2.30
CA ARG A 99 17.31 -19.46 3.40
C ARG A 99 16.50 -18.19 3.71
N ALA A 100 17.15 -17.04 3.82
CA ALA A 100 16.50 -15.75 4.05
C ALA A 100 15.61 -15.31 2.86
N ALA A 101 16.02 -15.58 1.62
CA ALA A 101 15.20 -15.30 0.44
C ALA A 101 13.96 -16.20 0.38
N SER A 102 14.12 -17.51 0.64
CA SER A 102 13.01 -18.47 0.70
C SER A 102 12.06 -18.16 1.86
N SER A 103 12.60 -17.82 3.03
CA SER A 103 11.82 -17.39 4.20
C SER A 103 10.98 -16.16 3.88
N ARG A 104 11.57 -15.11 3.29
CA ARG A 104 10.84 -13.91 2.85
C ARG A 104 9.83 -14.19 1.75
N ALA A 105 10.14 -15.07 0.81
CA ALA A 105 9.20 -15.46 -0.24
C ALA A 105 7.99 -16.19 0.35
N TRP A 106 8.21 -17.08 1.32
CA TRP A 106 7.15 -17.79 2.03
C TRP A 106 6.33 -16.86 2.93
N GLN A 107 6.97 -15.92 3.62
CA GLN A 107 6.32 -14.88 4.41
C GLN A 107 5.45 -13.97 3.54
N ARG A 108 6.00 -13.48 2.43
CA ARG A 108 5.25 -12.71 1.43
C ARG A 108 4.05 -13.50 0.92
N TYR A 109 4.23 -14.80 0.65
CA TYR A 109 3.14 -15.67 0.25
C TYR A 109 2.04 -15.77 1.32
N ASN A 110 2.41 -15.93 2.59
CA ASN A 110 1.44 -15.98 3.69
C ASN A 110 0.69 -14.65 3.85
N ILE A 111 1.39 -13.51 3.83
CA ILE A 111 0.72 -12.20 3.91
C ILE A 111 -0.20 -11.99 2.72
N VAL A 112 0.24 -12.30 1.49
CA VAL A 112 -0.62 -12.24 0.30
C VAL A 112 -1.88 -13.08 0.47
N LYS A 113 -1.77 -14.26 1.08
CA LYS A 113 -2.89 -15.15 1.38
C LYS A 113 -3.77 -14.62 2.52
N ASP A 114 -3.18 -14.00 3.54
CA ASP A 114 -3.89 -13.51 4.72
C ASP A 114 -4.62 -12.20 4.48
N VAL A 115 -4.11 -11.37 3.58
CA VAL A 115 -4.77 -10.14 3.11
C VAL A 115 -5.38 -10.28 1.71
N LEU A 116 -5.50 -11.50 1.19
CA LEU A 116 -6.30 -11.83 0.00
C LEU A 116 -5.94 -11.00 -1.26
N LEU A 117 -4.65 -10.74 -1.48
CA LEU A 117 -4.17 -9.85 -2.55
C LEU A 117 -4.19 -10.47 -3.96
N ASN A 118 -4.65 -11.72 -4.12
CA ASN A 118 -4.78 -12.36 -5.42
C ASN A 118 -6.23 -12.80 -5.66
N PRO A 119 -7.08 -11.96 -6.28
CA PRO A 119 -8.50 -12.28 -6.47
C PRO A 119 -8.74 -13.51 -7.35
N ASP A 120 -7.78 -13.88 -8.19
CA ASP A 120 -7.89 -15.02 -9.10
C ASP A 120 -7.42 -16.35 -8.46
N ASP A 121 -6.82 -16.28 -7.26
CA ASP A 121 -6.38 -17.46 -6.54
C ASP A 121 -7.57 -18.22 -5.93
N PRO A 122 -7.71 -19.55 -6.19
CA PRO A 122 -8.84 -20.33 -5.67
C PRO A 122 -9.02 -20.29 -4.15
N LEU A 123 -7.92 -20.21 -3.37
CA LEU A 123 -8.02 -20.10 -1.92
C LEU A 123 -8.54 -18.72 -1.51
N THR A 124 -8.10 -17.67 -2.21
CA THR A 124 -8.63 -16.32 -2.00
C THR A 124 -10.12 -16.25 -2.28
N ILE A 125 -10.56 -16.76 -3.44
CA ILE A 125 -11.98 -16.82 -3.80
C ILE A 125 -12.79 -17.59 -2.75
N ARG A 126 -12.28 -18.74 -2.30
CA ARG A 126 -12.94 -19.54 -1.27
C ARG A 126 -13.08 -18.77 0.04
N ARG A 127 -11.99 -18.18 0.53
CA ARG A 127 -11.98 -17.43 1.81
C ARG A 127 -12.85 -16.18 1.74
N ALA A 128 -12.86 -15.48 0.60
CA ALA A 128 -13.74 -14.34 0.37
C ALA A 128 -15.23 -14.74 0.42
N ARG A 129 -15.59 -15.87 -0.20
CA ARG A 129 -16.94 -16.44 -0.11
C ARG A 129 -17.29 -16.83 1.33
N GLU A 130 -16.37 -17.46 2.06
CA GLU A 130 -16.56 -17.82 3.46
C GLU A 130 -16.83 -16.56 4.31
N ILE A 131 -15.98 -15.53 4.19
CA ILE A 131 -16.17 -14.23 4.84
C ILE A 131 -17.55 -13.66 4.48
N TYR A 132 -17.84 -13.48 3.19
CA TYR A 132 -19.07 -12.84 2.75
C TYR A 132 -20.33 -13.61 3.16
N SER A 133 -20.29 -14.95 3.13
CA SER A 133 -21.40 -15.81 3.54
C SER A 133 -21.67 -15.78 5.04
N SER A 134 -20.64 -15.49 5.85
CA SER A 134 -20.77 -15.35 7.30
C SER A 134 -21.40 -14.02 7.76
N ILE A 135 -21.51 -13.03 6.85
CA ILE A 135 -21.99 -11.69 7.19
C ILE A 135 -23.51 -11.66 7.30
N SER A 136 -24.02 -11.22 8.44
CA SER A 136 -25.46 -11.03 8.67
C SER A 136 -26.07 -10.05 7.68
N THR A 137 -27.24 -10.38 7.14
CA THR A 137 -27.95 -9.56 6.16
C THR A 137 -29.13 -8.85 6.81
N TYR A 138 -29.24 -7.55 6.58
CA TYR A 138 -30.31 -6.69 7.06
C TYR A 138 -30.99 -6.00 5.87
N VAL A 139 -32.31 -5.84 5.94
CA VAL A 139 -33.05 -5.07 4.94
C VAL A 139 -33.09 -3.61 5.38
N ALA A 140 -32.46 -2.75 4.58
CA ALA A 140 -32.54 -1.31 4.72
C ALA A 140 -33.97 -0.86 4.38
N THR A 141 -34.68 -0.38 5.39
CA THR A 141 -36.02 0.15 5.22
C THR A 141 -35.95 1.62 4.82
N SER A 142 -36.95 2.07 4.08
CA SER A 142 -37.07 3.48 3.68
C SER A 142 -37.01 4.41 4.89
N TYR A 143 -36.28 5.51 4.70
CA TYR A 143 -36.15 6.57 5.69
C TYR A 143 -37.52 7.25 5.90
N ILE A 144 -38.02 7.27 7.14
CA ILE A 144 -39.25 7.96 7.53
C ILE A 144 -38.86 9.19 8.33
N LYS A 145 -39.12 10.37 7.80
CA LYS A 145 -38.66 11.66 8.36
C LYS A 145 -39.22 11.92 9.76
N GLU A 146 -40.45 11.48 10.00
CA GLU A 146 -41.18 11.64 11.26
C GLU A 146 -40.47 10.86 12.39
N ASN A 147 -39.93 9.69 12.06
CA ASN A 147 -39.20 8.80 12.95
C ASN A 147 -37.68 8.98 12.86
N GLU A 148 -37.22 10.14 12.38
CA GLU A 148 -35.79 10.39 12.22
C GLU A 148 -35.06 10.28 13.55
N TYR A 149 -34.07 9.36 13.56
CA TYR A 149 -33.13 9.18 14.64
C TYR A 149 -31.77 8.68 14.12
N PRO A 150 -30.64 9.26 14.56
CA PRO A 150 -30.53 10.49 15.34
C PRO A 150 -31.02 11.72 14.56
N LYS A 151 -31.40 12.80 15.26
CA LYS A 151 -31.90 14.02 14.60
C LYS A 151 -30.83 14.68 13.71
N ARG A 152 -31.24 15.13 12.51
CA ARG A 152 -30.44 15.93 11.56
C ARG A 152 -29.83 17.17 12.19
N HIS A 153 -28.72 17.62 11.58
CA HIS A 153 -27.98 18.84 11.94
C HIS A 153 -27.51 18.85 13.40
N ARG A 154 -27.15 17.67 13.90
CA ARG A 154 -26.59 17.49 15.24
C ARG A 154 -25.28 16.73 15.18
N TRP A 155 -24.39 17.06 16.11
CA TRP A 155 -23.20 16.28 16.39
C TRP A 155 -23.57 15.10 17.28
N ILE A 156 -23.43 13.87 16.80
CA ILE A 156 -23.78 12.69 17.59
C ILE A 156 -22.59 12.21 18.42
N TYR A 157 -22.86 11.69 19.61
CA TYR A 157 -21.89 10.98 20.43
C TYR A 157 -22.58 9.86 21.21
N ASP A 158 -21.92 8.71 21.29
CA ASP A 158 -22.43 7.47 21.90
C ASP A 158 -22.01 7.29 23.36
N SER A 159 -21.03 8.06 23.82
CA SER A 159 -20.48 7.97 25.18
C SER A 159 -20.30 9.33 25.82
N LYS A 160 -20.58 9.44 27.12
CA LYS A 160 -20.40 10.69 27.88
C LYS A 160 -18.94 11.18 27.83
N SER A 161 -17.97 10.27 27.76
CA SER A 161 -16.54 10.58 27.61
C SER A 161 -16.24 11.24 26.27
N ALA A 162 -16.69 10.66 25.14
CA ALA A 162 -16.55 11.29 23.82
C ALA A 162 -17.26 12.64 23.78
N GLY A 163 -18.48 12.70 24.32
CA GLY A 163 -19.24 13.94 24.43
C GLY A 163 -18.50 15.04 25.18
N ARG A 164 -17.80 14.72 26.29
CA ARG A 164 -16.96 15.68 27.02
C ARG A 164 -15.72 16.10 26.22
N LYS A 165 -15.00 15.13 25.64
CA LYS A 165 -13.77 15.37 24.86
C LYS A 165 -14.01 16.33 23.70
N TRP A 166 -15.13 16.15 22.99
CA TRP A 166 -15.46 16.94 21.80
C TRP A 166 -16.21 18.24 22.10
N ARG A 167 -16.80 18.39 23.30
CA ARG A 167 -17.64 19.56 23.64
C ARG A 167 -16.94 20.88 23.45
N GLN A 168 -15.69 20.99 23.91
CA GLN A 168 -14.94 22.24 23.78
C GLN A 168 -14.67 22.58 22.31
N HIS A 169 -14.26 21.59 21.53
CA HIS A 169 -13.97 21.78 20.10
C HIS A 169 -15.23 22.23 19.34
N ILE A 170 -16.36 21.56 19.56
CA ILE A 170 -17.63 21.86 18.86
C ILE A 170 -18.25 23.19 19.32
N THR A 171 -18.26 23.46 20.63
CA THR A 171 -18.98 24.63 21.18
C THR A 171 -18.14 25.90 21.24
N LYS A 172 -16.81 25.79 21.28
CA LYS A 172 -15.90 26.95 21.43
C LYS A 172 -14.81 27.03 20.37
N GLY A 173 -14.50 25.95 19.65
CA GLY A 173 -13.47 25.96 18.60
C GLY A 173 -13.80 26.93 17.47
N ASP A 174 -12.78 27.43 16.78
CA ASP A 174 -12.96 28.38 15.69
C ASP A 174 -13.81 27.78 14.57
N LEU A 175 -14.77 28.58 14.08
CA LEU A 175 -15.54 28.24 12.89
C LEU A 175 -14.78 28.77 11.66
N PRO A 176 -14.63 27.97 10.58
CA PRO A 176 -14.02 28.46 9.36
C PRO A 176 -14.82 29.60 8.74
N ASP A 177 -16.16 29.50 8.78
CA ASP A 177 -17.06 30.60 8.50
C ASP A 177 -17.80 31.04 9.77
N LYS A 178 -17.46 32.24 10.26
CA LYS A 178 -18.08 32.85 11.45
C LYS A 178 -19.58 33.13 11.28
N ARG A 179 -20.11 33.10 10.05
CA ARG A 179 -21.55 33.24 9.76
C ARG A 179 -22.34 31.98 10.10
N ASN A 180 -21.67 30.82 10.19
CA ASN A 180 -22.33 29.56 10.49
C ASN A 180 -22.77 29.49 11.95
N LYS A 181 -23.99 29.02 12.18
CA LYS A 181 -24.49 28.74 13.54
C LYS A 181 -23.92 27.41 14.04
N ARG A 182 -23.43 27.41 15.28
CA ARG A 182 -23.01 26.17 15.96
C ARG A 182 -24.19 25.21 16.08
N LYS A 183 -23.90 23.93 15.88
CA LYS A 183 -24.89 22.86 15.89
C LYS A 183 -24.87 22.17 17.26
N PRO A 184 -26.03 21.74 17.79
CA PRO A 184 -26.08 21.10 19.09
C PRO A 184 -25.48 19.70 19.03
N MET A 185 -24.98 19.23 20.18
CA MET A 185 -24.59 17.83 20.36
C MET A 185 -25.80 16.99 20.79
N HIS A 186 -25.88 15.75 20.35
CA HIS A 186 -26.94 14.79 20.64
C HIS A 186 -26.32 13.50 21.17
N PHE A 187 -26.68 13.14 22.40
CA PHE A 187 -26.32 11.84 22.95
C PHE A 187 -27.17 10.76 22.28
N VAL A 188 -26.52 9.81 21.62
CA VAL A 188 -27.19 8.70 20.96
C VAL A 188 -27.73 7.75 22.03
N LYS A 189 -29.00 7.42 21.90
CA LYS A 189 -29.74 6.43 22.65
C LYS A 189 -29.81 5.20 21.76
N GLU A 190 -29.02 4.21 22.11
CA GLU A 190 -28.88 2.96 21.36
C GLU A 190 -30.24 2.30 21.04
N LYS A 191 -31.18 2.33 21.99
CA LYS A 191 -32.53 1.77 21.84
C LYS A 191 -33.40 2.44 20.76
N GLU A 192 -33.03 3.64 20.31
CA GLU A 192 -33.73 4.37 19.24
C GLU A 192 -33.06 4.15 17.87
N LEU A 193 -31.88 3.52 17.80
CA LEU A 193 -31.24 3.13 16.55
C LEU A 193 -31.96 1.91 15.96
N ARG A 194 -32.24 1.94 14.65
CA ARG A 194 -32.76 0.77 13.93
C ARG A 194 -31.73 -0.35 13.82
N PHE A 195 -30.49 0.03 13.60
CA PHE A 195 -29.35 -0.87 13.47
C PHE A 195 -28.14 -0.25 14.15
N ASP A 196 -27.39 -1.07 14.88
CA ASP A 196 -26.12 -0.69 15.49
C ASP A 196 -25.13 -1.83 15.27
N VAL A 197 -24.27 -1.68 14.26
CA VAL A 197 -23.26 -2.67 13.91
C VAL A 197 -22.08 -2.54 14.86
N LYS A 198 -21.93 -3.50 15.77
CA LYS A 198 -20.92 -3.42 16.84
C LYS A 198 -19.48 -3.45 16.28
N PRO A 199 -18.47 -3.07 17.10
CA PRO A 199 -17.08 -3.02 16.67
C PRO A 199 -16.53 -4.33 16.07
N GLU A 200 -17.04 -5.48 16.52
CA GLU A 200 -16.62 -6.81 16.04
C GLU A 200 -17.58 -7.44 15.02
N GLU A 201 -18.67 -6.74 14.68
CA GLU A 201 -19.70 -7.25 13.78
C GLU A 201 -19.54 -6.72 12.37
N SER A 202 -19.61 -7.63 11.40
CA SER A 202 -19.78 -7.31 9.99
C SER A 202 -21.26 -7.37 9.64
N ALA A 203 -21.70 -6.52 8.72
CA ALA A 203 -23.11 -6.43 8.34
C ALA A 203 -23.25 -6.09 6.86
N LYS A 204 -24.24 -6.72 6.23
CA LYS A 204 -24.67 -6.45 4.86
C LYS A 204 -26.05 -5.84 4.90
N PHE A 205 -26.25 -4.72 4.24
CA PHE A 205 -27.53 -4.06 4.10
C PHE A 205 -27.98 -4.16 2.64
N VAL A 206 -29.19 -4.64 2.43
CA VAL A 206 -29.82 -4.72 1.10
C VAL A 206 -31.09 -3.87 1.06
N ASP A 207 -31.47 -3.35 -0.10
CA ASP A 207 -32.78 -2.71 -0.28
C ASP A 207 -33.93 -3.73 -0.34
N GLY A 208 -35.15 -3.26 -0.62
CA GLY A 208 -36.34 -4.12 -0.73
C GLY A 208 -36.30 -5.11 -1.90
N ASP A 209 -35.48 -4.86 -2.91
CA ASP A 209 -35.30 -5.70 -4.10
C ASP A 209 -34.11 -6.66 -3.95
N GLY A 210 -33.37 -6.56 -2.84
CA GLY A 210 -32.21 -7.39 -2.53
C GLY A 210 -30.88 -6.83 -3.04
N ASN A 211 -30.83 -5.60 -3.57
CA ASN A 211 -29.59 -4.98 -4.02
C ASN A 211 -28.75 -4.53 -2.82
N LEU A 212 -27.44 -4.73 -2.90
CA LEU A 212 -26.50 -4.30 -1.86
C LEU A 212 -26.45 -2.76 -1.78
N VAL A 213 -26.78 -2.20 -0.62
CA VAL A 213 -26.72 -0.74 -0.37
C VAL A 213 -25.59 -0.33 0.57
N MET A 214 -25.18 -1.22 1.49
CA MET A 214 -24.05 -0.96 2.39
C MET A 214 -23.42 -2.28 2.85
N LEU A 215 -22.11 -2.31 2.96
CA LEU A 215 -21.35 -3.43 3.49
C LEU A 215 -20.36 -2.94 4.53
N VAL A 216 -20.44 -3.51 5.72
CA VAL A 216 -19.50 -3.28 6.82
C VAL A 216 -18.73 -4.59 7.03
N ILE A 217 -17.41 -4.56 6.85
CA ILE A 217 -16.53 -5.69 7.09
C ILE A 217 -15.54 -5.30 8.19
N ARG A 218 -15.59 -5.98 9.32
CA ARG A 218 -14.60 -5.86 10.39
C ARG A 218 -13.39 -6.72 10.09
N ASN A 219 -12.24 -6.37 10.66
CA ASN A 219 -11.00 -7.12 10.48
C ASN A 219 -10.62 -7.31 9.00
N PHE A 220 -10.89 -6.27 8.18
CA PHE A 220 -10.68 -6.29 6.74
C PHE A 220 -9.21 -6.54 6.33
N CYS A 221 -8.27 -6.06 7.15
CA CYS A 221 -6.85 -6.41 7.05
C CYS A 221 -6.42 -7.06 8.37
N LEU A 222 -5.93 -8.30 8.29
CA LEU A 222 -5.51 -9.07 9.47
C LEU A 222 -4.05 -8.82 9.87
N SER A 223 -3.28 -8.15 9.01
CA SER A 223 -1.89 -7.80 9.31
C SER A 223 -1.81 -6.50 10.11
N GLU A 224 -1.41 -6.61 11.37
CA GLU A 224 -1.17 -5.44 12.24
C GLU A 224 -0.05 -4.55 11.71
N GLU A 225 1.00 -5.13 11.12
CA GLU A 225 2.11 -4.38 10.50
C GLU A 225 1.61 -3.51 9.35
N LEU A 226 0.79 -4.08 8.44
CA LEU A 226 0.22 -3.33 7.32
C LEU A 226 -0.77 -2.26 7.79
N LEU A 227 -1.60 -2.56 8.80
CA LEU A 227 -2.52 -1.59 9.39
C LEU A 227 -1.77 -0.42 10.01
N LYS A 228 -0.74 -0.69 10.82
CA LYS A 228 0.09 0.36 11.44
C LYS A 228 0.77 1.21 10.38
N TRP A 229 1.34 0.59 9.35
CA TRP A 229 1.96 1.32 8.25
C TRP A 229 0.96 2.20 7.48
N ALA A 230 -0.23 1.67 7.18
CA ALA A 230 -1.28 2.44 6.51
C ALA A 230 -1.75 3.62 7.37
N ASP A 231 -1.85 3.46 8.69
CA ASP A 231 -2.13 4.54 9.64
C ASP A 231 -1.01 5.59 9.66
N ASP A 232 0.27 5.18 9.67
CA ASP A 232 1.42 6.08 9.58
C ASP A 232 1.43 6.87 8.25
N VAL A 233 1.05 6.23 7.14
CA VAL A 233 0.86 6.88 5.84
C VAL A 233 -0.30 7.88 5.91
N ALA A 234 -1.46 7.48 6.45
CA ALA A 234 -2.63 8.36 6.58
C ALA A 234 -2.32 9.58 7.45
N ASN A 235 -1.65 9.39 8.59
CA ASN A 235 -1.26 10.45 9.52
C ASN A 235 -0.34 11.48 8.88
N ARG A 236 0.66 11.04 8.10
CA ARG A 236 1.55 11.93 7.34
C ARG A 236 0.79 12.65 6.24
N ASN A 237 -0.01 11.92 5.46
CA ASN A 237 -0.81 12.52 4.39
C ASN A 237 -1.77 13.60 4.91
N VAL A 238 -2.43 13.37 6.05
CA VAL A 238 -3.32 14.32 6.72
C VAL A 238 -2.54 15.47 7.37
N GLY A 239 -1.37 15.20 7.93
CA GLY A 239 -0.51 16.21 8.56
C GLY A 239 0.08 17.21 7.58
N ASP A 240 0.33 16.80 6.35
CA ASP A 240 0.99 17.62 5.33
C ASP A 240 0.03 18.30 4.35
N ARG A 241 -1.27 17.97 4.38
CA ARG A 241 -2.28 18.51 3.45
C ARG A 241 -3.37 19.30 4.14
N LYS A 242 -3.90 20.29 3.41
CA LYS A 242 -5.09 21.05 3.79
C LYS A 242 -6.33 20.17 3.67
N SER A 243 -7.16 20.15 4.72
CA SER A 243 -8.46 19.46 4.70
C SER A 243 -9.31 19.94 3.52
N ILE A 244 -9.97 19.01 2.83
CA ILE A 244 -10.95 19.31 1.77
C ILE A 244 -12.33 19.64 2.34
N ARG A 245 -12.54 19.41 3.65
CA ARG A 245 -13.73 19.79 4.40
C ARG A 245 -13.31 20.68 5.55
N LEU A 246 -13.29 22.00 5.31
CA LEU A 246 -12.83 22.96 6.32
C LEU A 246 -13.87 23.14 7.44
N GLU A 247 -15.16 23.06 7.12
CA GLU A 247 -16.30 23.24 8.06
C GLU A 247 -16.52 22.08 9.03
N ASP A 248 -15.91 20.94 8.74
CA ASP A 248 -16.07 19.73 9.55
C ASP A 248 -14.97 19.64 10.61
N ALA A 249 -15.27 18.98 11.72
CA ALA A 249 -14.29 18.77 12.78
C ALA A 249 -13.26 17.71 12.35
N GLY A 250 -12.00 17.88 12.75
CA GLY A 250 -10.91 17.02 12.33
C GLY A 250 -10.37 17.36 10.93
N SER A 251 -9.77 16.38 10.25
CA SER A 251 -9.21 16.60 8.92
C SER A 251 -9.47 15.41 8.01
N ILE A 252 -9.90 15.71 6.78
CA ILE A 252 -10.03 14.76 5.68
C ILE A 252 -9.33 15.35 4.48
N VAL A 253 -8.38 14.63 3.89
CA VAL A 253 -7.54 15.12 2.79
C VAL A 253 -7.68 14.19 1.59
N MET A 254 -7.70 14.76 0.39
CA MET A 254 -7.75 14.00 -0.84
C MET A 254 -6.36 13.49 -1.22
N ALA A 255 -6.30 12.31 -1.83
CA ALA A 255 -5.14 11.75 -2.50
C ALA A 255 -5.53 11.29 -3.92
N GLY A 256 -4.57 11.25 -4.83
CA GLY A 256 -4.80 10.91 -6.23
C GLY A 256 -5.09 12.11 -7.12
N TRP A 257 -5.90 11.89 -8.15
CA TRP A 257 -6.29 12.90 -9.12
C TRP A 257 -7.42 13.79 -8.63
N SER A 258 -7.39 15.07 -9.01
CA SER A 258 -8.47 16.03 -8.74
C SER A 258 -8.69 16.95 -9.93
N ALA A 259 -9.89 17.54 -10.03
CA ALA A 259 -10.21 18.58 -11.02
C ALA A 259 -9.58 19.95 -10.71
N GLY A 260 -8.79 20.07 -9.64
CA GLY A 260 -8.17 21.32 -9.23
C GLY A 260 -9.15 22.32 -8.58
N ALA A 261 -8.73 23.58 -8.51
CA ALA A 261 -9.53 24.64 -7.91
C ALA A 261 -10.67 25.08 -8.83
N ARG A 262 -11.84 25.43 -8.29
CA ARG A 262 -12.97 25.92 -9.10
C ARG A 262 -12.63 27.18 -9.91
N SER A 263 -11.75 28.02 -9.39
CA SER A 263 -11.29 29.25 -10.05
C SER A 263 -10.22 29.02 -11.11
N ALA A 264 -9.60 27.84 -11.14
CA ALA A 264 -8.55 27.45 -12.07
C ALA A 264 -8.57 25.91 -12.23
N PRO A 265 -9.61 25.37 -12.90
CA PRO A 265 -9.79 23.92 -13.00
C PRO A 265 -8.65 23.34 -13.83
N GLN A 266 -7.91 22.42 -13.23
CA GLN A 266 -6.85 21.69 -13.90
C GLN A 266 -6.85 20.27 -13.35
N PHE A 267 -7.04 19.30 -14.24
CA PHE A 267 -6.96 17.90 -13.87
C PHE A 267 -5.50 17.55 -13.56
N HIS A 268 -5.20 17.30 -12.30
CA HIS A 268 -3.84 17.05 -11.84
C HIS A 268 -3.84 16.25 -10.54
N TRP A 269 -2.70 15.62 -10.24
CA TRP A 269 -2.44 15.06 -8.93
C TRP A 269 -2.60 16.13 -7.84
N VAL A 270 -3.25 15.77 -6.74
CA VAL A 270 -3.54 16.66 -5.63
C VAL A 270 -2.26 17.29 -5.04
N ARG A 271 -2.22 18.62 -4.98
CA ARG A 271 -1.09 19.44 -4.48
C ARG A 271 -1.46 20.36 -3.31
N ASN A 272 -2.47 20.02 -2.52
CA ASN A 272 -2.96 20.83 -1.38
C ASN A 272 -2.04 20.77 -0.14
N LEU A 273 -0.72 20.85 -0.31
CA LEU A 273 0.25 20.80 0.78
C LEU A 273 0.20 22.07 1.64
N LEU A 274 0.34 21.92 2.96
CA LEU A 274 0.32 23.04 3.93
C LEU A 274 1.59 23.87 3.91
N LYS A 275 2.70 23.28 3.45
CA LYS A 275 4.02 23.92 3.37
C LYS A 275 4.60 23.70 1.99
N LYS A 276 5.52 24.59 1.59
CA LYS A 276 6.33 24.39 0.39
C LYS A 276 7.27 23.21 0.64
N THR A 277 6.96 22.08 0.02
CA THR A 277 7.72 20.84 0.12
C THR A 277 8.54 20.66 -1.15
N ALA A 278 9.76 20.12 -1.04
CA ALA A 278 10.56 19.76 -2.21
C ALA A 278 9.82 18.74 -3.08
N GLU A 279 9.94 18.81 -4.41
CA GLU A 279 9.20 17.93 -5.32
C GLU A 279 9.48 16.45 -5.04
N THR A 280 10.71 16.11 -4.64
CA THR A 280 11.09 14.73 -4.27
C THR A 280 10.31 14.21 -3.06
N GLU A 281 10.13 15.04 -2.03
CA GLU A 281 9.39 14.67 -0.82
C GLU A 281 7.88 14.63 -1.09
N ALA A 282 7.37 15.54 -1.92
CA ALA A 282 5.98 15.52 -2.36
C ALA A 282 5.67 14.26 -3.19
N HIS A 283 6.59 13.86 -4.08
CA HIS A 283 6.49 12.64 -4.89
C HIS A 283 6.54 11.39 -4.02
N LYS A 284 7.43 11.35 -3.02
CA LYS A 284 7.50 10.26 -2.05
C LYS A 284 6.19 10.13 -1.26
N LEU A 285 5.66 11.22 -0.72
CA LEU A 285 4.40 11.24 0.02
C LEU A 285 3.23 10.78 -0.85
N ALA A 286 3.19 11.22 -2.12
CA ALA A 286 2.21 10.78 -3.09
C ALA A 286 2.31 9.28 -3.37
N ARG A 287 3.53 8.76 -3.61
CA ARG A 287 3.78 7.34 -3.92
C ARG A 287 3.41 6.43 -2.76
N GLU A 288 3.69 6.82 -1.53
CA GLU A 288 3.30 6.06 -0.34
C GLU A 288 1.78 6.06 -0.16
N GLY A 289 1.12 7.22 -0.36
CA GLY A 289 -0.34 7.31 -0.37
C GLY A 289 -0.98 6.41 -1.43
N ALA A 290 -0.47 6.47 -2.66
CA ALA A 290 -0.90 5.61 -3.75
C ALA A 290 -0.67 4.12 -3.45
N SER A 291 0.43 3.77 -2.79
CA SER A 291 0.71 2.39 -2.38
C SER A 291 -0.27 1.88 -1.33
N ALA A 292 -0.65 2.71 -0.36
CA ALA A 292 -1.66 2.36 0.64
C ALA A 292 -3.03 2.14 0.00
N PHE A 293 -3.44 3.01 -0.93
CA PHE A 293 -4.68 2.83 -1.67
C PHE A 293 -4.64 1.62 -2.62
N ALA A 294 -3.50 1.34 -3.27
CA ALA A 294 -3.35 0.16 -4.12
C ALA A 294 -3.44 -1.13 -3.30
N LEU A 295 -2.84 -1.17 -2.10
CA LEU A 295 -3.00 -2.27 -1.17
C LEU A 295 -4.49 -2.46 -0.83
N MET A 296 -5.17 -1.40 -0.38
CA MET A 296 -6.59 -1.43 -0.05
C MET A 296 -7.43 -1.92 -1.23
N TRP A 297 -7.17 -1.42 -2.43
CA TRP A 297 -7.90 -1.80 -3.64
C TRP A 297 -7.73 -3.28 -3.98
N ASN A 298 -6.51 -3.82 -3.89
CA ASN A 298 -6.30 -5.25 -4.14
C ASN A 298 -6.94 -6.14 -3.07
N MET A 299 -6.99 -5.70 -1.80
CA MET A 299 -7.81 -6.38 -0.77
C MET A 299 -9.31 -6.30 -1.10
N CYS A 300 -9.81 -5.14 -1.55
CA CYS A 300 -11.20 -4.98 -1.99
C CYS A 300 -11.54 -5.94 -3.13
N ARG A 301 -10.69 -6.04 -4.15
CA ARG A 301 -10.88 -6.98 -5.27
C ARG A 301 -10.92 -8.44 -4.81
N GLY A 302 -10.18 -8.78 -3.75
CA GLY A 302 -10.20 -10.11 -3.17
C GLY A 302 -11.43 -10.41 -2.30
N ILE A 303 -12.00 -9.41 -1.61
CA ILE A 303 -13.01 -9.61 -0.56
C ILE A 303 -14.43 -9.21 -1.00
N LEU A 304 -14.56 -8.11 -1.76
CA LEU A 304 -15.87 -7.53 -2.06
C LEU A 304 -16.61 -8.31 -3.15
N PRO A 305 -17.95 -8.29 -3.15
CA PRO A 305 -18.74 -8.88 -4.22
C PRO A 305 -18.38 -8.31 -5.59
N ALA A 306 -18.45 -9.15 -6.62
CA ALA A 306 -18.16 -8.77 -8.01
C ALA A 306 -18.94 -7.52 -8.45
N VAL A 307 -20.22 -7.42 -8.09
CA VAL A 307 -21.07 -6.26 -8.42
C VAL A 307 -20.49 -4.91 -7.96
N VAL A 308 -19.79 -4.87 -6.82
CA VAL A 308 -19.17 -3.63 -6.30
C VAL A 308 -17.90 -3.31 -7.09
N ILE A 309 -17.08 -4.34 -7.37
CA ILE A 309 -15.83 -4.17 -8.11
C ILE A 309 -16.11 -3.77 -9.56
N GLU A 310 -17.05 -4.46 -10.21
CA GLU A 310 -17.46 -4.21 -11.59
C GLU A 310 -18.07 -2.82 -11.79
N ASP A 311 -18.81 -2.29 -10.81
CA ASP A 311 -19.34 -0.92 -10.86
C ASP A 311 -18.22 0.13 -10.87
N ILE A 312 -17.25 -0.02 -9.97
CA ILE A 312 -16.09 0.89 -9.90
C ILE A 312 -15.20 0.75 -11.15
N GLU A 313 -14.93 -0.48 -11.60
CA GLU A 313 -14.15 -0.75 -12.81
C GLU A 313 -14.81 -0.13 -14.04
N ARG A 314 -16.13 -0.32 -14.22
CA ARG A 314 -16.91 0.28 -15.29
C ARG A 314 -16.87 1.81 -15.24
N PHE A 315 -16.98 2.42 -14.06
CA PHE A 315 -16.84 3.87 -13.92
C PHE A 315 -15.46 4.36 -14.39
N ILE A 316 -14.39 3.65 -14.05
CA ILE A 316 -13.03 4.03 -14.45
C ILE A 316 -12.85 3.87 -15.97
N GLU A 317 -13.29 2.74 -16.54
CA GLU A 317 -13.22 2.47 -17.98
C GLU A 317 -14.00 3.50 -18.80
N THR A 318 -15.22 3.84 -18.37
CA THR A 318 -16.09 4.78 -19.10
C THR A 318 -15.69 6.24 -18.94
N SER A 319 -15.12 6.61 -17.79
CA SER A 319 -14.67 7.99 -17.55
C SER A 319 -13.34 8.34 -18.22
N GLY A 320 -12.52 7.32 -18.55
CA GLY A 320 -11.17 7.52 -19.08
C GLY A 320 -10.19 8.12 -18.07
N ILE A 321 -10.56 8.17 -16.78
CA ILE A 321 -9.72 8.77 -15.74
C ILE A 321 -8.61 7.78 -15.36
N HIS A 322 -7.37 8.29 -15.29
CA HIS A 322 -6.23 7.50 -14.85
C HIS A 322 -6.39 6.97 -13.42
N ARG A 323 -5.92 5.75 -13.20
CA ARG A 323 -5.79 5.15 -11.87
C ARG A 323 -4.88 6.01 -10.98
N MET A 324 -4.94 5.77 -9.67
CA MET A 324 -4.05 6.42 -8.70
C MET A 324 -2.63 5.84 -8.80
N ASP A 325 -1.89 6.27 -9.82
CA ASP A 325 -0.48 5.98 -10.03
C ASP A 325 0.31 7.29 -10.15
N VAL A 326 1.41 7.37 -9.40
CA VAL A 326 2.29 8.54 -9.29
C VAL A 326 3.49 8.42 -10.24
N GLY A 327 3.70 7.23 -10.83
CA GLY A 327 4.70 6.98 -11.85
C GLY A 327 4.30 7.59 -13.19
N GLU A 328 5.31 8.03 -13.96
CA GLU A 328 5.18 8.67 -15.29
C GLU A 328 4.48 7.79 -16.35
N ASP A 329 4.25 6.52 -16.03
CA ASP A 329 3.69 5.50 -16.94
C ASP A 329 2.18 5.36 -16.80
N GLY A 330 1.42 6.46 -16.59
CA GLY A 330 -0.05 6.51 -16.40
C GLY A 330 -0.91 5.93 -17.54
N SER A 331 -0.58 4.75 -18.02
CA SER A 331 -0.86 4.21 -19.34
C SER A 331 -1.62 2.89 -19.30
N GLY A 332 -1.95 2.38 -18.10
CA GLY A 332 -2.65 1.10 -17.97
C GLY A 332 -3.38 0.88 -16.63
N PRO A 333 -4.18 -0.20 -16.56
CA PRO A 333 -4.92 -0.58 -15.36
C PRO A 333 -4.03 -1.13 -14.24
N THR A 334 -2.77 -1.47 -14.57
CA THR A 334 -1.81 -2.07 -13.64
C THR A 334 -0.57 -1.21 -13.50
N GLY A 335 0.09 -1.34 -12.35
CA GLY A 335 1.27 -0.58 -11.99
C GLY A 335 2.10 -1.28 -10.91
N GLN A 336 2.84 -0.47 -10.15
CA GLN A 336 3.72 -0.95 -9.09
C GLN A 336 3.44 -0.24 -7.77
N TYR A 337 3.31 -1.01 -6.69
CA TYR A 337 3.26 -0.46 -5.33
C TYR A 337 4.12 -1.27 -4.36
N THR A 338 4.50 -0.65 -3.24
CA THR A 338 5.39 -1.24 -2.23
C THR A 338 4.81 -1.07 -0.84
N VAL A 339 4.83 -2.13 -0.04
CA VAL A 339 4.32 -2.17 1.34
C VAL A 339 5.32 -2.88 2.26
N PRO A 340 5.33 -2.59 3.57
CA PRO A 340 6.18 -3.32 4.50
C PRO A 340 5.64 -4.73 4.72
N ILE A 341 6.57 -5.69 4.80
CA ILE A 341 6.29 -7.10 5.09
C ILE A 341 7.46 -7.63 5.94
N ASP A 342 7.18 -8.05 7.17
CA ASP A 342 8.09 -8.68 8.13
C ASP A 342 9.41 -7.89 8.30
N GLY A 343 9.30 -6.58 8.50
CA GLY A 343 10.46 -5.70 8.67
C GLY A 343 11.24 -5.41 7.38
N GLY A 344 10.78 -5.91 6.24
CA GLY A 344 11.27 -5.58 4.89
C GLY A 344 10.23 -4.84 4.06
N TRP A 345 10.55 -4.59 2.79
CA TRP A 345 9.62 -4.02 1.81
C TRP A 345 9.33 -5.01 0.69
N ALA A 346 8.06 -5.22 0.39
CA ALA A 346 7.61 -6.04 -0.72
C ALA A 346 7.02 -5.17 -1.83
N THR A 347 7.58 -5.30 -3.03
CA THR A 347 7.09 -4.62 -4.22
C THR A 347 6.20 -5.56 -5.05
N PHE A 348 4.95 -5.14 -5.27
CA PHE A 348 3.99 -5.77 -6.15
C PHE A 348 4.09 -5.11 -7.52
N ARG A 349 4.36 -5.90 -8.55
CA ARG A 349 4.51 -5.44 -9.94
C ARG A 349 3.34 -5.96 -10.77
N ASN A 350 2.93 -5.19 -11.78
CA ASN A 350 1.78 -5.50 -12.63
C ASN A 350 0.50 -5.73 -11.82
N ALA A 351 0.35 -5.03 -10.69
CA ALA A 351 -0.80 -5.15 -9.82
C ALA A 351 -1.84 -4.07 -10.17
N ALA A 352 -3.12 -4.34 -9.91
CA ALA A 352 -4.16 -3.35 -10.17
C ALA A 352 -3.94 -2.11 -9.31
N MET A 353 -3.95 -0.93 -9.93
CA MET A 353 -3.84 0.32 -9.21
C MET A 353 -5.21 0.77 -8.70
N ALA A 354 -5.22 1.55 -7.62
CA ALA A 354 -6.45 2.00 -6.99
C ALA A 354 -7.27 2.94 -7.90
N PRO A 355 -8.57 3.14 -7.60
CA PRO A 355 -9.38 4.15 -8.25
C PRO A 355 -8.72 5.53 -8.22
N PRO A 356 -9.07 6.44 -9.14
CA PRO A 356 -8.34 7.69 -9.38
C PRO A 356 -8.12 8.58 -8.17
N CYS A 357 -9.05 8.53 -7.20
CA CYS A 357 -9.01 9.38 -6.01
C CYS A 357 -9.44 8.61 -4.77
N GLY A 358 -8.95 9.08 -3.63
CA GLY A 358 -9.28 8.56 -2.31
C GLY A 358 -9.13 9.64 -1.24
N VAL A 359 -9.51 9.32 -0.01
CA VAL A 359 -9.38 10.24 1.12
C VAL A 359 -8.68 9.57 2.30
N PHE A 360 -7.76 10.30 2.94
CA PHE A 360 -7.27 9.97 4.28
C PHE A 360 -7.96 10.87 5.28
N ALA A 361 -8.38 10.31 6.41
CA ALA A 361 -9.07 11.05 7.44
C ALA A 361 -8.45 10.79 8.81
N ARG A 362 -8.38 11.83 9.65
CA ARG A 362 -7.95 11.74 11.05
C ARG A 362 -8.85 12.56 11.93
N ASN A 363 -9.46 11.90 12.91
CA ASN A 363 -10.44 12.50 13.82
C ASN A 363 -11.56 13.26 13.07
N TYR A 364 -11.84 12.88 11.82
CA TYR A 364 -12.86 13.54 11.01
C TYR A 364 -14.24 13.22 11.57
N ALA A 365 -15.04 14.25 11.79
CA ALA A 365 -16.42 14.13 12.22
C ALA A 365 -17.28 15.12 11.45
N ARG A 366 -18.46 14.66 11.06
CA ARG A 366 -19.50 15.45 10.40
C ARG A 366 -20.79 15.34 11.19
N GLN A 367 -21.57 16.42 11.19
CA GLN A 367 -22.94 16.40 11.70
C GLN A 367 -23.80 15.38 10.93
N VAL A 368 -24.86 14.87 11.56
CA VAL A 368 -25.86 14.05 10.87
C VAL A 368 -26.50 14.89 9.77
N GLU A 369 -26.31 14.47 8.53
CA GLU A 369 -26.90 15.11 7.37
C GLU A 369 -27.97 14.23 6.74
N SER A 370 -28.83 14.85 5.95
CA SER A 370 -29.70 14.14 5.04
C SER A 370 -28.87 13.58 3.89
N THR A 371 -28.27 12.40 4.04
CA THR A 371 -28.02 11.57 2.87
C THR A 371 -29.37 11.01 2.46
N ALA A 372 -30.13 11.80 1.70
CA ALA A 372 -31.09 11.18 0.80
C ALA A 372 -30.23 10.41 -0.21
N CYS A 373 -30.23 9.08 -0.15
CA CYS A 373 -30.02 8.34 -1.38
C CYS A 373 -31.17 8.75 -2.28
N VAL A 374 -30.90 9.70 -3.19
CA VAL A 374 -31.80 10.00 -4.28
C VAL A 374 -31.66 8.82 -5.21
N HIS A 375 -32.55 7.84 -5.05
CA HIS A 375 -32.89 6.91 -6.11
C HIS A 375 -34.21 7.40 -6.70
#